data_AF-A0A969Y0Z0-F1
#
_entry.id   AF-A0A969Y0Z0-F1
#
_cell.length_a   1.000
_cell.length_b   1.000
_cell.length_c   1.000
_cell.angle_alpha   90.00
_cell.angle_beta   90.00
_cell.angle_gamma   90.00
#
_symmetry.space_group_name_H-M   'P 1'
#
loop_
_entity.id
_entity.type
_entity.pdbx_description
1 polymer ?
#
loop_
_entity_poly.entity_id
_entity_poly.type
_entity_poly.pdbx_seq_one_letter_code
_entity_poly.pdbx_strand_id
1 'polypeptide(L)'
;MTGQNHARGLAALLIAVSAAVSMAAEAASRPDEVGRLRPVAVPTGLTSFRDGLRAGQEAFAKPAEGSGTVHPGAMVATLDTPGGKLAVAVDAADREAKMPDIVRLDFSGRGRFEGAPVARLTAEPRGSDPFHANIGPDMLTVQRDGVDVPVRAEGHYYRSGSYRQIRLVLVCVREGTCDFGGSVRNVRLVDRTYNLAVNDPPRFARRNGRPVCESRGDSLTIERADSTVPQQGPHQADVGQPILLDGRWYTFTISDDQTRITARPLAEPLGTLRIDHDHWWVNLVGDGRYLSIDSGDRTVPLPAGTYEVVRGGHLIHGDSSGTMMWANPGNVEPVMVTVKPGETATAVVGGPVTLRVKPTVQGRTVQMDLERMDVSGLPITDLTRNIKGVNVYYVTNPRMKVTDANGTVVHTGTFEYG
;
A
#
# COMPACT_ATOMS: atom_id res chain seq x y z
N MET A 1 34.57 2.77 -2.87
CA MET A 1 33.80 2.56 -4.12
C MET A 1 32.31 2.69 -3.86
N THR A 2 31.83 3.87 -3.49
CA THR A 2 30.43 4.09 -3.03
C THR A 2 29.93 5.48 -3.46
N GLY A 3 30.16 5.84 -4.73
CA GLY A 3 29.72 7.11 -5.32
C GLY A 3 28.67 6.99 -6.43
N GLN A 4 28.31 5.78 -6.87
CA GLN A 4 27.46 5.58 -8.06
C GLN A 4 25.97 5.34 -7.77
N ASN A 5 25.58 5.00 -6.52
CA ASN A 5 24.18 4.70 -6.20
C ASN A 5 23.32 5.94 -5.91
N HIS A 6 23.90 7.04 -5.41
CA HIS A 6 23.17 8.29 -5.18
C HIS A 6 22.86 9.05 -6.49
N ALA A 7 23.74 8.96 -7.49
CA ALA A 7 23.56 9.65 -8.77
C ALA A 7 22.44 9.03 -9.64
N ARG A 8 22.20 7.72 -9.53
CA ARG A 8 21.13 7.03 -10.28
C ARG A 8 19.73 7.33 -9.73
N GLY A 9 19.59 7.54 -8.42
CA GLY A 9 18.33 7.97 -7.81
C GLY A 9 17.93 9.40 -8.16
N LEU A 10 18.90 10.33 -8.17
CA LEU A 10 18.66 11.73 -8.58
C LEU A 10 18.33 11.86 -10.07
N ALA A 11 19.01 11.10 -10.94
CA ALA A 11 18.76 11.15 -12.38
C ALA A 11 17.37 10.60 -12.77
N ALA A 12 16.90 9.53 -12.12
CA ALA A 12 15.55 9.00 -12.34
C ALA A 12 14.45 9.99 -11.86
N LEU A 13 14.71 10.70 -10.75
CA LEU A 13 13.82 11.73 -10.23
C LEU A 13 13.77 12.97 -11.15
N LEU A 14 14.92 13.43 -11.67
CA LEU A 14 15.00 14.55 -12.61
C LEU A 14 14.33 14.29 -13.96
N ILE A 15 14.41 13.06 -14.48
CA ILE A 15 13.74 12.67 -15.73
C ILE A 15 12.22 12.60 -15.52
N ALA A 16 11.75 12.03 -14.41
CA ALA A 16 10.33 12.00 -14.06
C ALA A 16 9.74 13.40 -13.85
N VAL A 17 10.47 14.30 -13.18
CA VAL A 17 10.07 15.71 -12.98
C VAL A 17 9.97 16.46 -14.32
N SER A 18 10.88 16.23 -15.27
CA SER A 18 10.79 16.86 -16.59
C SER A 18 9.59 16.38 -17.41
N ALA A 19 9.21 15.11 -17.31
CA ALA A 19 8.05 14.55 -18.00
C ALA A 19 6.72 15.01 -17.37
N ALA A 20 6.64 15.04 -16.03
CA ALA A 20 5.45 15.47 -15.31
C ALA A 20 5.15 16.97 -15.48
N VAL A 21 6.17 17.83 -15.41
CA VAL A 21 6.00 19.28 -15.66
C VAL A 21 5.62 19.55 -17.11
N SER A 22 6.14 18.76 -18.06
CA SER A 22 5.78 18.88 -19.49
C SER A 22 4.33 18.49 -19.76
N MET A 23 3.79 17.44 -19.12
CA MET A 23 2.41 16.99 -19.33
C MET A 23 1.37 18.00 -18.83
N ALA A 24 1.58 18.63 -17.66
CA ALA A 24 0.65 19.62 -17.13
C ALA A 24 0.64 20.92 -17.97
N ALA A 25 1.82 21.35 -18.44
CA ALA A 25 1.95 22.52 -19.32
C ALA A 25 1.34 22.27 -20.71
N GLU A 26 1.49 21.05 -21.25
CA GLU A 26 0.91 20.67 -22.54
C GLU A 26 -0.61 20.48 -22.46
N ALA A 27 -1.15 19.94 -21.37
CA ALA A 27 -2.59 19.82 -21.14
C ALA A 27 -3.29 21.19 -20.99
N ALA A 28 -2.64 22.18 -20.37
CA ALA A 28 -3.16 23.55 -20.31
C ALA A 28 -3.31 24.20 -21.70
N SER A 29 -2.58 23.70 -22.72
CA SER A 29 -2.70 24.14 -24.12
C SER A 29 -3.77 23.39 -24.93
N ARG A 30 -4.37 22.33 -24.37
CA ARG A 30 -5.41 21.48 -25.01
C ARG A 30 -6.50 21.11 -23.99
N PRO A 31 -7.50 21.97 -23.79
CA PRO A 31 -8.57 21.76 -22.80
C PRO A 31 -9.27 20.41 -22.94
N ASP A 32 -9.40 19.90 -24.17
CA ASP A 32 -10.05 18.63 -24.48
C ASP A 32 -9.29 17.39 -23.97
N GLU A 33 -8.01 17.54 -23.60
CA GLU A 33 -7.17 16.48 -23.03
C GLU A 33 -7.24 16.44 -21.49
N VAL A 34 -7.74 17.49 -20.84
CA VAL A 34 -7.93 17.49 -19.38
C VAL A 34 -8.98 16.45 -19.01
N GLY A 35 -8.64 15.62 -18.02
CA GLY A 35 -9.47 14.50 -17.60
C GLY A 35 -9.25 13.23 -18.42
N ARG A 36 -8.50 13.24 -19.54
CA ARG A 36 -8.23 12.02 -20.31
C ARG A 36 -7.18 11.15 -19.61
N LEU A 37 -7.47 9.85 -19.51
CA LEU A 37 -6.61 8.83 -18.94
C LEU A 37 -6.07 7.91 -20.03
N ARG A 38 -4.81 7.49 -19.90
CA ARG A 38 -4.15 6.55 -20.82
C ARG A 38 -3.44 5.46 -20.05
N PRO A 39 -3.51 4.19 -20.49
CA PRO A 39 -2.64 3.14 -19.96
C PRO A 39 -1.18 3.53 -20.15
N VAL A 40 -0.36 3.33 -19.13
CA VAL A 40 1.09 3.56 -19.18
C VAL A 40 1.85 2.38 -18.61
N ALA A 41 3.12 2.27 -18.98
CA ALA A 41 4.01 1.27 -18.38
C ALA A 41 4.14 1.52 -16.87
N VAL A 42 3.99 0.47 -16.07
CA VAL A 42 4.08 0.58 -14.60
C VAL A 42 5.51 0.91 -14.18
N PRO A 43 5.72 2.00 -13.43
CA PRO A 43 7.05 2.38 -12.94
C PRO A 43 7.70 1.29 -12.08
N THR A 44 9.03 1.19 -12.16
CA THR A 44 9.80 0.33 -11.26
C THR A 44 9.65 0.78 -9.81
N GLY A 45 9.35 -0.16 -8.90
CA GLY A 45 9.20 0.11 -7.46
C GLY A 45 7.77 0.36 -7.00
N LEU A 46 6.79 0.44 -7.91
CA LEU A 46 5.37 0.56 -7.57
C LEU A 46 4.77 -0.76 -7.07
N THR A 47 5.54 -1.84 -7.09
CA THR A 47 5.12 -3.19 -6.73
C THR A 47 5.74 -3.61 -5.39
N SER A 48 5.02 -3.30 -4.31
CA SER A 48 5.33 -3.79 -2.96
C SER A 48 4.05 -3.97 -2.14
N PHE A 49 2.98 -4.42 -2.80
CA PHE A 49 1.71 -4.63 -2.14
C PHE A 49 1.72 -5.97 -1.40
N ARG A 50 1.34 -5.97 -0.11
CA ARG A 50 1.37 -7.16 0.78
C ARG A 50 0.38 -8.25 0.36
N ASP A 51 -0.65 -7.86 -0.36
CA ASP A 51 -1.68 -8.74 -0.88
C ASP A 51 -1.43 -8.96 -2.37
N GLY A 52 -1.66 -10.17 -2.85
CA GLY A 52 -1.53 -10.54 -4.25
C GLY A 52 -2.50 -11.68 -4.51
N LEU A 53 -2.78 -11.98 -5.77
CA LEU A 53 -3.55 -13.16 -6.15
C LEU A 53 -2.80 -14.40 -5.68
N ARG A 54 -3.50 -15.35 -5.07
CA ARG A 54 -2.89 -16.56 -4.50
C ARG A 54 -3.69 -17.79 -4.89
N ALA A 55 -2.97 -18.89 -5.11
CA ALA A 55 -3.55 -20.22 -5.25
C ALA A 55 -2.68 -21.24 -4.49
N GLY A 56 -3.33 -22.08 -3.69
CA GLY A 56 -2.73 -23.23 -3.02
C GLY A 56 -2.82 -24.49 -3.87
N GLN A 57 -2.30 -25.59 -3.34
CA GLN A 57 -2.20 -26.88 -4.03
C GLN A 57 -3.55 -27.37 -4.59
N GLU A 58 -4.64 -27.10 -3.88
CA GLU A 58 -6.01 -27.46 -4.26
C GLU A 58 -6.48 -26.83 -5.57
N ALA A 59 -5.90 -25.68 -5.95
CA ALA A 59 -6.25 -24.99 -7.19
C ALA A 59 -5.46 -25.49 -8.40
N PHE A 60 -4.42 -26.32 -8.20
CA PHE A 60 -3.57 -26.81 -9.28
C PHE A 60 -4.09 -28.13 -9.86
N ALA A 61 -4.20 -28.15 -11.19
CA ALA A 61 -4.55 -29.33 -11.97
C ALA A 61 -3.62 -29.52 -13.16
N LYS A 62 -3.66 -30.71 -13.78
CA LYS A 62 -3.04 -30.91 -15.08
C LYS A 62 -3.74 -30.02 -16.12
N PRO A 63 -3.00 -29.46 -17.09
CA PRO A 63 -3.60 -28.72 -18.19
C PRO A 63 -4.58 -29.60 -18.96
N ALA A 64 -5.67 -28.99 -19.43
CA ALA A 64 -6.56 -29.64 -20.39
C ALA A 64 -5.82 -29.91 -21.71
N GLU A 65 -6.25 -30.94 -22.44
CA GLU A 65 -5.75 -31.20 -23.78
C GLU A 65 -6.02 -29.99 -24.69
N GLY A 66 -5.03 -29.61 -25.50
CA GLY A 66 -5.13 -28.43 -26.37
C GLY A 66 -5.18 -27.09 -25.64
N SER A 67 -4.85 -27.04 -24.34
CA SER A 67 -4.82 -25.78 -23.58
C SER A 67 -3.72 -24.80 -24.00
N GLY A 68 -2.75 -25.21 -24.84
CA GLY A 68 -1.63 -24.36 -25.28
C GLY A 68 -0.43 -24.33 -24.34
N THR A 69 -0.40 -25.17 -23.28
CA THR A 69 0.83 -25.43 -22.51
C THR A 69 1.80 -26.30 -23.31
N VAL A 70 3.11 -26.11 -23.10
CA VAL A 70 4.16 -26.77 -23.90
C VAL A 70 4.76 -27.98 -23.17
N HIS A 71 5.11 -27.82 -21.90
CA HIS A 71 5.85 -28.81 -21.15
C HIS A 71 4.93 -29.91 -20.58
N PRO A 72 5.28 -31.21 -20.67
CA PRO A 72 4.43 -32.31 -20.18
C PRO A 72 4.18 -32.29 -18.66
N GLY A 73 5.07 -31.64 -17.91
CA GLY A 73 4.95 -31.42 -16.47
C GLY A 73 4.28 -30.10 -16.07
N ALA A 74 3.72 -29.35 -17.04
CA ALA A 74 3.03 -28.09 -16.75
C ALA A 74 1.85 -28.31 -15.79
N MET A 75 1.57 -27.29 -14.98
CA MET A 75 0.46 -27.29 -14.02
C MET A 75 -0.30 -25.98 -14.15
N VAL A 76 -1.63 -26.05 -14.09
CA VAL A 76 -2.51 -24.90 -14.22
C VAL A 76 -3.21 -24.64 -12.90
N ALA A 77 -3.18 -23.39 -12.43
CA ALA A 77 -4.01 -22.91 -11.34
C ALA A 77 -5.05 -21.91 -11.86
N THR A 78 -6.23 -21.90 -11.25
CA THR A 78 -7.22 -20.83 -11.46
C THR A 78 -7.25 -19.96 -10.22
N LEU A 79 -7.02 -18.66 -10.38
CA LEU A 79 -7.03 -17.67 -9.33
C LEU A 79 -8.31 -16.84 -9.46
N ASP A 80 -9.01 -16.64 -8.35
CA ASP A 80 -10.14 -15.74 -8.30
C ASP A 80 -9.63 -14.29 -8.21
N THR A 81 -10.23 -13.42 -9.03
CA THR A 81 -9.98 -11.98 -9.04
C THR A 81 -11.31 -11.25 -8.82
N PRO A 82 -11.30 -10.01 -8.31
CA PRO A 82 -12.54 -9.23 -8.21
C PRO A 82 -13.27 -9.06 -9.55
N GLY A 83 -12.56 -9.08 -10.67
CA GLY A 83 -13.12 -8.94 -12.03
C GLY A 83 -13.43 -10.25 -12.74
N GLY A 84 -13.28 -11.42 -12.10
CA GLY A 84 -13.47 -12.72 -12.74
C GLY A 84 -12.41 -13.75 -12.35
N LYS A 85 -11.95 -14.55 -13.32
CA LYS A 85 -10.96 -15.60 -13.10
C LYS A 85 -9.71 -15.37 -13.93
N LEU A 86 -8.56 -15.68 -13.36
CA LEU A 86 -7.28 -15.73 -14.06
C LEU A 86 -6.79 -17.18 -14.05
N ALA A 87 -6.57 -17.76 -15.22
CA ALA A 87 -5.89 -19.04 -15.32
C ALA A 87 -4.39 -18.82 -15.51
N VAL A 88 -3.58 -19.57 -14.76
CA VAL A 88 -2.13 -19.42 -14.71
C VAL A 88 -1.48 -20.76 -14.91
N ALA A 89 -0.70 -20.91 -15.98
CA ALA A 89 0.10 -22.11 -16.21
C ALA A 89 1.55 -21.89 -15.75
N VAL A 90 2.02 -22.73 -14.84
CA VAL A 90 3.46 -22.91 -14.57
C VAL A 90 3.97 -23.90 -15.61
N ASP A 91 4.72 -23.41 -16.59
CA ASP A 91 5.07 -24.11 -17.82
C ASP A 91 6.55 -23.90 -18.14
N ALA A 92 7.02 -24.46 -19.27
CA ALA A 92 8.31 -24.13 -19.83
C ALA A 92 8.19 -23.63 -21.28
N ALA A 93 9.16 -22.81 -21.70
CA ALA A 93 9.27 -22.37 -23.08
C ALA A 93 9.64 -23.53 -24.02
N ASP A 94 10.42 -24.49 -23.53
CA ASP A 94 10.83 -25.70 -24.23
C ASP A 94 10.14 -26.93 -23.62
N ARG A 95 9.67 -27.83 -24.49
CA ARG A 95 9.05 -29.10 -24.11
C ARG A 95 10.00 -30.00 -23.31
N GLU A 96 11.30 -29.93 -23.58
CA GLU A 96 12.32 -30.77 -22.95
C GLU A 96 13.03 -30.08 -21.76
N ALA A 97 12.54 -28.91 -21.33
CA ALA A 97 13.10 -28.19 -20.19
C ALA A 97 13.06 -29.04 -18.92
N LYS A 98 14.15 -29.06 -18.15
CA LYS A 98 14.19 -29.85 -16.90
C LYS A 98 13.31 -29.29 -15.79
N MET A 99 12.98 -28.00 -15.87
CA MET A 99 12.20 -27.24 -14.90
C MET A 99 11.35 -26.21 -15.64
N PRO A 100 10.20 -25.80 -15.06
CA PRO A 100 9.44 -24.68 -15.59
C PRO A 100 10.27 -23.38 -15.51
N ASP A 101 10.18 -22.56 -16.56
CA ASP A 101 10.91 -21.30 -16.72
C ASP A 101 10.02 -20.13 -17.15
N ILE A 102 8.71 -20.37 -17.32
CA ILE A 102 7.72 -19.36 -17.64
C ILE A 102 6.42 -19.57 -16.86
N VAL A 103 5.65 -18.48 -16.77
CA VAL A 103 4.26 -18.47 -16.35
C VAL A 103 3.42 -17.89 -17.48
N ARG A 104 2.42 -18.64 -17.97
CA ARG A 104 1.45 -18.17 -18.97
C ARG A 104 0.19 -17.67 -18.28
N LEU A 105 -0.33 -16.53 -18.72
CA LEU A 105 -1.47 -15.87 -18.08
C LEU A 105 -2.66 -15.76 -19.04
N ASP A 106 -3.73 -16.49 -18.75
CA ASP A 106 -5.00 -16.40 -19.47
C ASP A 106 -6.01 -15.59 -18.65
N PHE A 107 -6.18 -14.33 -19.05
CA PHE A 107 -7.08 -13.35 -18.45
C PHE A 107 -8.57 -13.63 -18.72
N SER A 108 -8.91 -14.58 -19.59
CA SER A 108 -10.30 -15.06 -19.73
C SER A 108 -10.69 -16.06 -18.64
N GLY A 109 -9.70 -16.62 -17.91
CA GLY A 109 -9.91 -17.62 -16.87
C GLY A 109 -10.32 -19.00 -17.38
N ARG A 110 -10.22 -19.25 -18.69
CA ARG A 110 -10.66 -20.50 -19.32
C ARG A 110 -9.57 -21.57 -19.41
N GLY A 111 -8.33 -21.22 -19.07
CA GLY A 111 -7.18 -22.11 -19.19
C GLY A 111 -6.74 -22.31 -20.63
N ARG A 112 -6.86 -21.28 -21.48
CA ARG A 112 -6.40 -21.29 -22.87
C ARG A 112 -5.19 -20.36 -23.01
N PHE A 113 -4.01 -20.95 -23.21
CA PHE A 113 -2.72 -20.28 -23.17
C PHE A 113 -2.08 -20.06 -24.55
N GLU A 114 -2.77 -20.41 -25.63
CA GLU A 114 -2.32 -20.10 -26.98
C GLU A 114 -2.27 -18.57 -27.19
N GLY A 115 -1.08 -18.05 -27.52
CA GLY A 115 -0.85 -16.60 -27.64
C GLY A 115 -0.94 -15.82 -26.33
N ALA A 116 -1.07 -16.50 -25.18
CA ALA A 116 -1.17 -15.83 -23.89
C ALA A 116 0.14 -15.10 -23.53
N PRO A 117 0.07 -13.94 -22.86
CA PRO A 117 1.24 -13.26 -22.34
C PRO A 117 1.99 -14.15 -21.34
N VAL A 118 3.32 -14.04 -21.37
CA VAL A 118 4.23 -14.88 -20.57
C VAL A 118 5.12 -14.02 -19.68
N ALA A 119 5.22 -14.39 -18.41
CA ALA A 119 6.21 -13.86 -17.47
C ALA A 119 7.31 -14.91 -17.24
N ARG A 120 8.54 -14.47 -17.03
CA ARG A 120 9.69 -15.33 -16.71
C ARG A 120 9.53 -15.92 -15.32
N LEU A 121 9.93 -17.18 -15.17
CA LEU A 121 10.02 -17.89 -13.91
C LEU A 121 11.48 -18.25 -13.66
N THR A 122 12.11 -17.61 -12.67
CA THR A 122 13.53 -17.80 -12.36
C THR A 122 13.70 -18.59 -11.07
N ALA A 123 14.21 -19.81 -11.17
CA ALA A 123 14.49 -20.66 -10.02
C ALA A 123 15.54 -20.05 -9.09
N GLU A 124 15.34 -20.16 -7.78
CA GLU A 124 16.34 -19.83 -6.77
C GLU A 124 17.43 -20.91 -6.71
N PRO A 125 18.67 -20.57 -6.33
CA PRO A 125 19.81 -21.51 -6.34
C PRO A 125 19.77 -22.60 -5.24
N ARG A 126 18.59 -22.94 -4.69
CA ARG A 126 18.42 -23.78 -3.50
C ARG A 126 18.22 -25.28 -3.76
N GLY A 127 18.44 -25.75 -4.99
CA GLY A 127 18.20 -27.15 -5.39
C GLY A 127 16.82 -27.37 -6.01
N SER A 128 16.46 -28.63 -6.28
CA SER A 128 15.24 -29.00 -7.04
C SER A 128 13.99 -29.21 -6.18
N ASP A 129 14.14 -29.42 -4.87
CA ASP A 129 13.06 -29.57 -3.88
C ASP A 129 13.55 -29.11 -2.49
N PRO A 130 12.93 -28.10 -1.86
CA PRO A 130 11.83 -27.29 -2.38
C PRO A 130 12.25 -26.46 -3.60
N PHE A 131 11.40 -26.44 -4.62
CA PHE A 131 11.56 -25.55 -5.76
C PHE A 131 10.95 -24.19 -5.42
N HIS A 132 11.81 -23.19 -5.31
CA HIS A 132 11.43 -21.80 -5.18
C HIS A 132 11.77 -21.08 -6.48
N ALA A 133 10.84 -20.28 -6.99
CA ALA A 133 11.10 -19.47 -8.17
C ALA A 133 10.39 -18.12 -8.07
N ASN A 134 11.07 -17.09 -8.56
CA ASN A 134 10.54 -15.74 -8.70
C ASN A 134 9.88 -15.59 -10.06
N ILE A 135 8.71 -14.97 -10.09
CA ILE A 135 8.00 -14.60 -11.32
C ILE A 135 8.34 -13.13 -11.60
N GLY A 136 8.77 -12.83 -12.82
CA GLY A 136 9.13 -11.47 -13.23
C GLY A 136 10.26 -10.86 -12.38
N PRO A 137 10.32 -9.51 -12.25
CA PRO A 137 9.34 -8.56 -12.75
C PRO A 137 9.41 -8.40 -14.27
N ASP A 138 8.28 -8.56 -14.95
CA ASP A 138 8.16 -8.36 -16.39
C ASP A 138 7.01 -7.41 -16.73
N MET A 139 7.14 -6.70 -17.86
CA MET A 139 6.08 -5.88 -18.43
C MET A 139 5.40 -6.66 -19.54
N LEU A 140 4.12 -6.96 -19.36
CA LEU A 140 3.27 -7.68 -20.29
C LEU A 140 2.38 -6.70 -21.03
N THR A 141 2.01 -7.03 -22.26
CA THR A 141 0.93 -6.32 -22.96
C THR A 141 -0.29 -7.20 -22.93
N VAL A 142 -1.40 -6.70 -22.37
CA VAL A 142 -2.66 -7.42 -22.23
C VAL A 142 -3.74 -6.66 -22.98
N GLN A 143 -4.42 -7.34 -23.91
CA GLN A 143 -5.59 -6.80 -24.58
C GLN A 143 -6.80 -6.85 -23.65
N ARG A 144 -7.38 -5.69 -23.36
CA ARG A 144 -8.61 -5.55 -22.57
C ARG A 144 -9.50 -4.49 -23.19
N ASP A 145 -10.75 -4.86 -23.46
CA ASP A 145 -11.77 -3.95 -24.02
C ASP A 145 -11.29 -3.24 -25.30
N GLY A 146 -10.51 -3.93 -26.13
CA GLY A 146 -9.94 -3.41 -27.38
C GLY A 146 -8.74 -2.47 -27.23
N VAL A 147 -8.16 -2.38 -26.03
CA VAL A 147 -7.00 -1.55 -25.73
C VAL A 147 -5.84 -2.40 -25.22
N ASP A 148 -4.63 -2.11 -25.68
CA ASP A 148 -3.41 -2.65 -25.10
C ASP A 148 -3.12 -2.00 -23.75
N VAL A 149 -3.14 -2.81 -22.69
CA VAL A 149 -2.84 -2.40 -21.33
C VAL A 149 -1.49 -2.96 -20.93
N PRO A 150 -0.49 -2.10 -20.60
CA PRO A 150 0.75 -2.54 -19.98
C PRO A 150 0.46 -3.05 -18.56
N VAL A 151 0.83 -4.30 -18.29
CA VAL A 151 0.64 -4.96 -17.00
C VAL A 151 1.98 -5.42 -16.48
N ARG A 152 2.36 -4.95 -15.30
CA ARG A 152 3.53 -5.47 -14.61
C ARG A 152 3.14 -6.73 -13.85
N ALA A 153 3.80 -7.83 -14.17
CA ALA A 153 3.63 -9.11 -13.52
C ALA A 153 4.86 -9.45 -12.67
N GLU A 154 4.62 -9.77 -11.40
CA GLU A 154 5.66 -10.28 -10.51
C GLU A 154 5.06 -11.19 -9.44
N GLY A 155 5.89 -12.01 -8.81
CA GLY A 155 5.40 -12.93 -7.79
C GLY A 155 6.38 -14.03 -7.44
N HIS A 156 5.86 -15.10 -6.88
CA HIS A 156 6.64 -16.30 -6.57
C HIS A 156 5.82 -17.56 -6.75
N TYR A 157 6.53 -18.63 -7.09
CA TYR A 157 6.01 -19.98 -7.12
C TYR A 157 6.85 -20.85 -6.18
N TYR A 158 6.16 -21.70 -5.45
CA TYR A 158 6.74 -22.66 -4.52
C TYR A 158 6.18 -24.04 -4.82
N ARG A 159 7.05 -25.05 -4.81
CA ARG A 159 6.67 -26.45 -4.86
C ARG A 159 7.55 -27.27 -3.92
N SER A 160 6.95 -28.11 -3.10
CA SER A 160 7.66 -29.17 -2.38
C SER A 160 6.83 -30.45 -2.31
N GLY A 161 7.39 -31.56 -2.80
CA GLY A 161 6.64 -32.79 -3.03
C GLY A 161 5.36 -32.54 -3.85
N SER A 162 4.20 -32.89 -3.28
CA SER A 162 2.90 -32.64 -3.90
C SER A 162 2.38 -31.23 -3.66
N TYR A 163 2.90 -30.49 -2.69
CA TYR A 163 2.41 -29.16 -2.33
C TYR A 163 2.89 -28.11 -3.33
N ARG A 164 1.99 -27.21 -3.75
CA ARG A 164 2.28 -26.05 -4.61
C ARG A 164 1.60 -24.81 -4.05
N GLN A 165 2.23 -23.68 -4.32
CA GLN A 165 1.65 -22.38 -4.07
C GLN A 165 2.16 -21.40 -5.12
N ILE A 166 1.27 -20.54 -5.61
CA ILE A 166 1.64 -19.39 -6.41
C ILE A 166 1.09 -18.12 -5.77
N ARG A 167 1.89 -17.06 -5.79
CA ARG A 167 1.44 -15.70 -5.52
C ARG A 167 1.82 -14.83 -6.70
N LEU A 168 0.87 -14.04 -7.19
CA LEU A 168 1.02 -13.19 -8.34
C LEU A 168 0.49 -11.78 -8.03
N VAL A 169 1.23 -10.77 -8.45
CA VAL A 169 0.85 -9.36 -8.39
C VAL A 169 0.80 -8.89 -9.84
N LEU A 170 -0.37 -8.40 -10.25
CA LEU A 170 -0.64 -7.90 -11.60
C LEU A 170 -1.11 -6.47 -11.46
N VAL A 171 -0.27 -5.51 -11.82
CA VAL A 171 -0.58 -4.09 -11.67
C VAL A 171 -0.68 -3.47 -13.05
N CYS A 172 -1.71 -2.67 -13.29
CA CYS A 172 -1.76 -1.73 -14.39
C CYS A 172 -1.90 -0.30 -13.84
N VAL A 173 -1.53 0.67 -14.67
CA VAL A 173 -1.56 2.09 -14.31
C VAL A 173 -2.21 2.87 -15.44
N ARG A 174 -3.02 3.86 -15.05
CA ARG A 174 -3.48 4.91 -15.97
C ARG A 174 -3.02 6.27 -15.50
N GLU A 175 -2.54 7.09 -16.42
CA GLU A 175 -2.10 8.45 -16.15
C GLU A 175 -2.84 9.47 -17.02
N GLY A 176 -2.92 10.69 -16.51
CA GLY A 176 -3.55 11.81 -17.19
C GLY A 176 -3.43 13.09 -16.37
N THR A 177 -4.28 14.05 -16.69
CA THR A 177 -4.46 15.25 -15.88
C THR A 177 -5.91 15.37 -15.44
N CYS A 178 -6.17 16.06 -14.33
CA CYS A 178 -7.53 16.34 -13.87
C CYS A 178 -7.59 17.76 -13.30
N ASP A 179 -8.70 18.46 -13.57
CA ASP A 179 -8.97 19.78 -13.00
C ASP A 179 -9.62 19.65 -11.62
N PHE A 180 -8.92 20.13 -10.60
CA PHE A 180 -9.41 20.25 -9.23
C PHE A 180 -9.79 21.70 -8.93
N GLY A 181 -10.90 22.17 -9.52
CA GLY A 181 -11.47 23.47 -9.21
C GLY A 181 -10.65 24.66 -9.69
N GLY A 182 -10.08 24.57 -10.90
CA GLY A 182 -9.20 25.56 -11.51
C GLY A 182 -7.71 25.22 -11.43
N SER A 183 -7.36 24.12 -10.74
CA SER A 183 -5.98 23.62 -10.67
C SER A 183 -5.88 22.28 -11.39
N VAL A 184 -5.27 22.30 -12.58
CA VAL A 184 -4.95 21.07 -13.32
C VAL A 184 -3.76 20.37 -12.67
N ARG A 185 -3.92 19.09 -12.32
CA ARG A 185 -2.89 18.27 -11.66
C ARG A 185 -2.67 16.97 -12.43
N ASN A 186 -1.43 16.48 -12.43
CA ASN A 186 -1.12 15.14 -12.93
C ASN A 186 -1.72 14.10 -11.97
N VAL A 187 -2.39 13.11 -12.54
CA VAL A 187 -2.99 12.03 -11.79
C VAL A 187 -2.44 10.68 -12.27
N ARG A 188 -2.22 9.78 -11.32
CA ARG A 188 -1.88 8.39 -11.57
C ARG A 188 -2.85 7.50 -10.81
N LEU A 189 -3.58 6.67 -11.54
CA LEU A 189 -4.46 5.65 -11.02
C LEU A 189 -3.76 4.29 -11.08
N VAL A 190 -3.82 3.54 -9.99
CA VAL A 190 -3.10 2.27 -9.82
C VAL A 190 -4.10 1.20 -9.43
N ASP A 191 -4.10 0.11 -10.22
CA ASP A 191 -4.79 -1.14 -9.89
C ASP A 191 -4.12 -1.76 -8.66
N ARG A 192 -4.88 -1.85 -7.56
CA ARG A 192 -4.45 -2.55 -6.34
C ARG A 192 -5.34 -3.75 -6.01
N THR A 193 -6.39 -3.99 -6.79
CA THR A 193 -7.27 -5.15 -6.66
C THR A 193 -6.85 -6.32 -7.55
N TYR A 194 -5.88 -6.07 -8.44
CA TYR A 194 -5.25 -6.97 -9.41
C TYR A 194 -6.24 -7.55 -10.42
N ASN A 195 -7.26 -6.77 -10.75
CA ASN A 195 -8.26 -7.15 -11.74
C ASN A 195 -8.10 -6.40 -13.08
N LEU A 196 -6.99 -5.67 -13.27
CA LEU A 196 -6.66 -4.80 -14.40
C LEU A 196 -7.66 -3.65 -14.65
N ALA A 197 -8.44 -3.28 -13.65
CA ALA A 197 -9.20 -2.06 -13.61
C ALA A 197 -8.55 -1.05 -12.66
N VAL A 198 -8.84 0.23 -12.86
CA VAL A 198 -8.35 1.31 -11.98
C VAL A 198 -9.49 2.14 -11.37
N ASN A 199 -10.70 1.59 -11.36
CA ASN A 199 -11.91 2.25 -10.89
C ASN A 199 -12.61 1.54 -9.72
N ASP A 200 -11.95 0.58 -9.06
CA ASP A 200 -12.55 -0.16 -7.95
C ASP A 200 -12.52 0.65 -6.64
N PRO A 201 -13.68 0.92 -6.02
CA PRO A 201 -13.72 1.60 -4.74
C PRO A 201 -13.37 0.66 -3.57
N PRO A 202 -12.97 1.21 -2.40
CA PRO A 202 -12.89 0.44 -1.18
C PRO A 202 -14.20 -0.27 -0.83
N ARG A 203 -14.07 -1.44 -0.20
CA ARG A 203 -15.21 -2.17 0.37
C ARG A 203 -15.17 -2.07 1.89
N PHE A 204 -16.30 -1.62 2.45
CA PHE A 204 -16.47 -1.44 3.88
C PHE A 204 -17.43 -2.48 4.44
N ALA A 205 -17.13 -2.96 5.65
CA ALA A 205 -17.97 -3.85 6.41
C ALA A 205 -18.02 -3.41 7.88
N ARG A 206 -18.83 -4.13 8.67
CA ARG A 206 -18.79 -4.04 10.13
C ARG A 206 -18.30 -5.37 10.71
N ARG A 207 -17.27 -5.31 11.55
CA ARG A 207 -16.78 -6.48 12.30
C ARG A 207 -16.89 -6.18 13.79
N ASN A 208 -17.68 -6.98 14.50
CA ASN A 208 -17.96 -6.77 15.93
C ASN A 208 -18.46 -5.33 16.23
N GLY A 209 -19.34 -4.81 15.38
CA GLY A 209 -19.89 -3.46 15.49
C GLY A 209 -18.98 -2.33 14.98
N ARG A 210 -17.69 -2.60 14.74
CA ARG A 210 -16.69 -1.61 14.31
C ARG A 210 -16.62 -1.50 12.78
N PRO A 211 -16.47 -0.29 12.21
CA PRO A 211 -16.30 -0.12 10.78
C PRO A 211 -14.92 -0.64 10.35
N VAL A 212 -14.87 -1.45 9.29
CA VAL A 212 -13.63 -2.01 8.76
C VAL A 212 -13.59 -1.79 7.25
N CYS A 213 -12.44 -1.33 6.75
CA CYS A 213 -12.13 -1.34 5.32
C CYS A 213 -11.57 -2.72 4.97
N GLU A 214 -12.40 -3.60 4.41
CA GLU A 214 -12.00 -4.98 4.05
C GLU A 214 -11.04 -4.99 2.86
N SER A 215 -11.19 -4.03 1.95
CA SER A 215 -10.32 -3.81 0.82
C SER A 215 -10.24 -2.32 0.55
N ARG A 216 -9.04 -1.80 0.29
CA ARG A 216 -8.84 -0.38 -0.04
C ARG A 216 -9.15 -0.04 -1.50
N GLY A 217 -9.56 -1.00 -2.34
CA GLY A 217 -9.76 -0.76 -3.77
C GLY A 217 -8.50 -0.22 -4.46
N ASP A 218 -8.69 0.47 -5.57
CA ASP A 218 -7.63 1.12 -6.34
C ASP A 218 -7.20 2.45 -5.72
N SER A 219 -6.06 3.00 -6.18
CA SER A 219 -5.60 4.31 -5.69
C SER A 219 -5.43 5.35 -6.75
N LEU A 220 -5.79 6.57 -6.40
CA LEU A 220 -5.38 7.81 -7.03
C LEU A 220 -4.14 8.36 -6.30
N THR A 221 -3.13 8.74 -7.07
CA THR A 221 -1.96 9.49 -6.60
C THR A 221 -1.80 10.78 -7.40
N ILE A 222 -1.48 11.86 -6.71
CA ILE A 222 -1.25 13.20 -7.27
C ILE A 222 0.08 13.69 -6.74
N GLU A 223 1.00 14.03 -7.64
CA GLU A 223 2.31 14.56 -7.25
C GLU A 223 2.17 15.90 -6.52
N ARG A 224 2.97 16.11 -5.47
CA ARG A 224 3.06 17.42 -4.80
C ARG A 224 3.89 18.37 -5.66
N ALA A 225 3.47 19.62 -5.77
CA ALA A 225 4.15 20.64 -6.56
C ALA A 225 5.52 21.05 -5.95
N ASP A 226 5.74 20.77 -4.66
CA ASP A 226 6.91 21.15 -3.88
C ASP A 226 7.64 19.93 -3.29
N SER A 227 8.17 19.05 -4.14
CA SER A 227 8.92 17.85 -3.70
C SER A 227 10.29 18.16 -3.04
N THR A 228 10.53 19.40 -2.59
CA THR A 228 11.77 19.83 -1.93
C THR A 228 11.90 19.32 -0.50
N VAL A 229 10.82 18.79 0.09
CA VAL A 229 10.86 18.09 1.38
C VAL A 229 10.87 16.58 1.11
N PRO A 230 12.01 15.88 1.28
CA PRO A 230 12.18 14.47 0.86
C PRO A 230 11.26 13.45 1.55
N GLN A 231 10.43 13.88 2.50
CA GLN A 231 9.62 13.00 3.34
C GLN A 231 8.12 13.04 3.02
N GLN A 232 7.65 14.02 2.25
CA GLN A 232 6.24 14.09 1.88
C GLN A 232 6.02 13.42 0.53
N GLY A 233 5.45 12.21 0.57
CA GLY A 233 5.02 11.49 -0.63
C GLY A 233 3.88 12.21 -1.37
N PRO A 234 3.45 11.68 -2.54
CA PRO A 234 2.32 12.23 -3.28
C PRO A 234 1.05 12.27 -2.43
N HIS A 235 0.12 13.17 -2.75
CA HIS A 235 -1.24 13.06 -2.23
C HIS A 235 -1.84 11.74 -2.72
N GLN A 236 -2.47 10.99 -1.83
CA GLN A 236 -3.07 9.70 -2.15
C GLN A 236 -4.49 9.63 -1.62
N ALA A 237 -5.39 9.09 -2.43
CA ALA A 237 -6.72 8.66 -2.02
C ALA A 237 -7.02 7.30 -2.63
N ASP A 238 -7.91 6.57 -2.00
CA ASP A 238 -8.48 5.38 -2.61
C ASP A 238 -9.58 5.81 -3.61
N VAL A 239 -9.77 5.06 -4.69
CA VAL A 239 -10.78 5.41 -5.70
C VAL A 239 -12.17 5.48 -5.07
N GLY A 240 -12.97 6.48 -5.43
CA GLY A 240 -14.28 6.71 -4.83
C GLY A 240 -14.25 7.33 -3.42
N GLN A 241 -13.07 7.60 -2.86
CA GLN A 241 -12.91 8.38 -1.64
C GLN A 241 -12.56 9.84 -1.97
N PRO A 242 -12.96 10.82 -1.15
CA PRO A 242 -12.56 12.19 -1.36
C PRO A 242 -11.05 12.37 -1.08
N ILE A 243 -10.45 13.39 -1.69
CA ILE A 243 -9.03 13.75 -1.52
C ILE A 243 -8.91 15.21 -1.07
N LEU A 244 -8.00 15.46 -0.11
CA LEU A 244 -7.67 16.79 0.36
C LEU A 244 -6.48 17.33 -0.43
N LEU A 245 -6.69 18.45 -1.11
CA LEU A 245 -5.66 19.16 -1.90
C LEU A 245 -5.69 20.63 -1.52
N ASP A 246 -4.55 21.19 -1.13
CA ASP A 246 -4.38 22.61 -0.79
C ASP A 246 -5.46 23.14 0.18
N GLY A 247 -5.81 22.34 1.20
CA GLY A 247 -6.83 22.71 2.19
C GLY A 247 -8.29 22.58 1.72
N ARG A 248 -8.56 22.02 0.53
CA ARG A 248 -9.92 21.81 0.02
C ARG A 248 -10.17 20.35 -0.35
N TRP A 249 -11.34 19.84 0.01
CA TRP A 249 -11.77 18.50 -0.36
C TRP A 249 -12.37 18.46 -1.76
N TYR A 250 -12.01 17.41 -2.49
CA TYR A 250 -12.56 17.09 -3.78
C TYR A 250 -13.07 15.65 -3.81
N THR A 251 -14.17 15.44 -4.51
CA THR A 251 -14.57 14.11 -4.98
C THR A 251 -14.12 13.97 -6.42
N PHE A 252 -13.82 12.75 -6.83
CA PHE A 252 -13.50 12.43 -8.21
C PHE A 252 -14.26 11.19 -8.67
N THR A 253 -14.43 11.08 -9.97
CA THR A 253 -15.12 9.97 -10.63
C THR A 253 -14.30 9.56 -11.84
N ILE A 254 -14.22 8.25 -12.05
CA ILE A 254 -13.56 7.63 -13.20
C ILE A 254 -14.66 7.01 -14.05
N SER A 255 -14.61 7.21 -15.37
CA SER A 255 -15.59 6.62 -16.28
C SER A 255 -15.50 5.08 -16.28
N ASP A 256 -16.60 4.41 -16.64
CA ASP A 256 -16.66 2.94 -16.65
C ASP A 256 -15.62 2.30 -17.60
N ASP A 257 -15.34 2.97 -18.73
CA ASP A 257 -14.29 2.59 -19.70
C ASP A 257 -12.87 2.98 -19.23
N GLN A 258 -12.76 3.65 -18.09
CA GLN A 258 -11.52 4.09 -17.44
C GLN A 258 -10.68 5.03 -18.33
N THR A 259 -11.30 5.72 -19.29
CA THR A 259 -10.63 6.68 -20.17
C THR A 259 -10.74 8.11 -19.69
N ARG A 260 -11.58 8.40 -18.68
CA ARG A 260 -11.75 9.73 -18.14
C ARG A 260 -11.77 9.78 -16.62
N ILE A 261 -11.28 10.90 -16.08
CA ILE A 261 -11.41 11.30 -14.68
C ILE A 261 -11.96 12.72 -14.63
N THR A 262 -12.86 12.97 -13.68
CA THR A 262 -13.37 14.31 -13.38
C THR A 262 -13.35 14.52 -11.88
N ALA A 263 -13.08 15.75 -11.43
CA ALA A 263 -13.15 16.11 -10.03
C ALA A 263 -14.07 17.32 -9.81
N ARG A 264 -14.64 17.40 -8.60
CA ARG A 264 -15.45 18.53 -8.15
C ARG A 264 -15.23 18.77 -6.66
N PRO A 265 -15.35 20.02 -6.19
CA PRO A 265 -15.34 20.30 -4.76
C PRO A 265 -16.34 19.43 -4.01
N LEU A 266 -15.96 18.92 -2.84
CA LEU A 266 -16.88 18.21 -1.98
C LEU A 266 -17.96 19.19 -1.51
N ALA A 267 -19.22 18.84 -1.75
CA ALA A 267 -20.38 19.69 -1.43
C ALA A 267 -20.87 19.53 0.03
N GLU A 268 -20.31 18.58 0.76
CA GLU A 268 -20.74 18.25 2.11
C GLU A 268 -20.27 19.29 3.13
N PRO A 269 -21.02 19.47 4.23
CA PRO A 269 -20.59 20.36 5.30
C PRO A 269 -19.28 19.88 5.92
N LEU A 270 -18.38 20.84 6.19
CA LEU A 270 -17.08 20.58 6.79
C LEU A 270 -17.06 21.08 8.23
N GLY A 271 -16.39 20.33 9.11
CA GLY A 271 -15.84 20.86 10.35
C GLY A 271 -14.32 20.92 10.26
N THR A 272 -13.66 20.95 11.43
CA THR A 272 -12.20 20.96 11.52
C THR A 272 -11.74 19.83 12.44
N LEU A 273 -10.71 19.10 12.03
CA LEU A 273 -9.98 18.17 12.87
C LEU A 273 -8.70 18.80 13.38
N ARG A 274 -8.47 18.67 14.68
CA ARG A 274 -7.21 19.00 15.35
C ARG A 274 -6.67 17.78 16.08
N ILE A 275 -5.37 17.55 15.93
CA ILE A 275 -4.59 16.70 16.83
C ILE A 275 -3.50 17.62 17.38
N ASP A 276 -3.25 17.57 18.69
CA ASP A 276 -2.35 18.51 19.38
C ASP A 276 -0.87 18.17 19.17
N HIS A 277 -0.43 18.22 17.90
CA HIS A 277 0.95 18.06 17.45
C HIS A 277 1.18 19.01 16.27
N ASP A 278 2.42 19.51 16.11
CA ASP A 278 2.74 20.49 15.05
C ASP A 278 2.56 19.94 13.63
N HIS A 279 2.88 18.65 13.44
CA HIS A 279 2.68 17.93 12.19
C HIS A 279 2.26 16.50 12.50
N TRP A 280 1.08 16.10 12.02
CA TRP A 280 0.54 14.77 12.18
C TRP A 280 -0.06 14.25 10.88
N TRP A 281 -0.17 12.93 10.81
CA TRP A 281 -0.94 12.25 9.78
C TRP A 281 -1.82 11.21 10.42
N VAL A 282 -2.99 10.96 9.84
CA VAL A 282 -3.96 10.01 10.37
C VAL A 282 -4.76 9.38 9.24
N ASN A 283 -5.09 8.11 9.43
CA ASN A 283 -6.10 7.40 8.66
C ASN A 283 -7.36 7.28 9.51
N LEU A 284 -8.48 7.70 8.95
CA LEU A 284 -9.80 7.68 9.58
C LEU A 284 -10.72 6.74 8.81
N VAL A 285 -11.53 5.97 9.54
CA VAL A 285 -12.57 5.12 8.95
C VAL A 285 -13.91 5.41 9.59
N GLY A 286 -14.92 5.72 8.78
CA GLY A 286 -16.25 6.09 9.25
C GLY A 286 -17.15 6.49 8.10
N ASP A 287 -18.46 6.32 8.26
CA ASP A 287 -19.47 6.75 7.27
C ASP A 287 -19.20 6.26 5.83
N GLY A 288 -18.71 5.01 5.70
CA GLY A 288 -18.36 4.41 4.41
C GLY A 288 -17.12 5.01 3.76
N ARG A 289 -16.21 5.58 4.57
CA ARG A 289 -15.00 6.24 4.09
C ARG A 289 -13.72 5.73 4.72
N TYR A 290 -12.65 5.86 3.95
CA TYR A 290 -11.27 5.75 4.40
C TYR A 290 -10.56 7.05 4.02
N LEU A 291 -10.26 7.90 5.00
CA LEU A 291 -9.65 9.20 4.78
C LEU A 291 -8.20 9.18 5.26
N SER A 292 -7.26 9.40 4.35
CA SER A 292 -5.84 9.63 4.67
C SER A 292 -5.56 11.11 4.70
N ILE A 293 -5.09 11.60 5.85
CA ILE A 293 -4.87 13.01 6.10
C ILE A 293 -3.42 13.22 6.52
N ASP A 294 -2.79 14.21 5.93
CA ASP A 294 -1.53 14.82 6.37
C ASP A 294 -1.86 16.26 6.73
N SER A 295 -1.59 16.64 7.98
CA SER A 295 -2.04 17.91 8.52
C SER A 295 -1.25 19.11 8.06
N GLY A 296 -0.05 18.91 7.53
CA GLY A 296 0.91 20.01 7.46
C GLY A 296 1.11 20.61 8.87
N ASP A 297 0.52 21.77 9.13
CA ASP A 297 0.87 22.70 10.20
C ASP A 297 -0.19 22.97 11.30
N ARG A 298 -1.26 22.15 11.45
CA ARG A 298 -1.92 21.76 12.75
C ARG A 298 -3.38 21.33 12.62
N THR A 299 -4.16 21.97 11.75
CA THR A 299 -5.61 21.71 11.63
C THR A 299 -6.02 21.45 10.19
N VAL A 300 -6.98 20.54 10.02
CA VAL A 300 -7.43 20.11 8.69
C VAL A 300 -8.95 20.24 8.60
N PRO A 301 -9.52 20.87 7.56
CA PRO A 301 -10.95 20.75 7.31
C PRO A 301 -11.29 19.28 7.10
N LEU A 302 -12.40 18.79 7.65
CA LEU A 302 -12.83 17.40 7.52
C LEU A 302 -14.32 17.36 7.20
N PRO A 303 -14.80 16.46 6.32
CA PRO A 303 -16.24 16.24 6.18
C PRO A 303 -16.87 15.92 7.52
N ALA A 304 -18.03 16.50 7.79
CA ALA A 304 -18.76 16.20 9.01
C ALA A 304 -19.13 14.72 9.05
N GLY A 305 -18.97 14.09 10.22
CA GLY A 305 -19.13 12.64 10.37
C GLY A 305 -18.54 12.12 11.67
N THR A 306 -18.66 10.81 11.88
CA THR A 306 -18.02 10.12 13.00
C THR A 306 -17.04 9.09 12.48
N TYR A 307 -15.80 9.21 12.93
CA TYR A 307 -14.68 8.44 12.42
C TYR A 307 -13.93 7.73 13.54
N GLU A 308 -13.49 6.50 13.27
CA GLU A 308 -12.49 5.80 14.05
C GLU A 308 -11.08 6.20 13.58
N VAL A 309 -10.19 6.49 14.52
CA VAL A 309 -8.76 6.64 14.28
C VAL A 309 -8.11 5.26 14.15
N VAL A 310 -7.71 4.87 12.94
CA VAL A 310 -7.19 3.52 12.68
C VAL A 310 -5.67 3.45 12.76
N ARG A 311 -4.99 4.49 12.27
CA ARG A 311 -3.53 4.59 12.26
C ARG A 311 -3.14 6.06 12.15
N GLY A 312 -2.02 6.44 12.73
CA GLY A 312 -1.46 7.77 12.53
C GLY A 312 -0.01 7.85 12.93
N GLY A 313 0.49 9.08 12.87
CA GLY A 313 1.80 9.43 13.38
C GLY A 313 1.93 10.94 13.55
N HIS A 314 2.98 11.35 14.24
CA HIS A 314 3.37 12.77 14.33
C HIS A 314 4.89 12.92 14.33
N LEU A 315 5.34 14.11 13.97
CA LEU A 315 6.74 14.51 14.10
C LEU A 315 7.04 14.84 15.56
N ILE A 316 8.12 14.27 16.08
CA ILE A 316 8.69 14.65 17.37
C ILE A 316 9.72 15.75 17.11
N HIS A 317 9.56 16.89 17.76
CA HIS A 317 10.51 18.01 17.71
C HIS A 317 11.31 18.08 19.02
N GLY A 318 12.60 18.45 18.92
CA GLY A 318 13.52 18.56 20.06
C GLY A 318 14.98 18.43 19.63
N ASP A 319 15.90 18.27 20.59
CA ASP A 319 17.35 18.07 20.36
C ASP A 319 17.67 16.90 19.42
N SER A 320 16.70 16.01 19.23
CA SER A 320 16.70 15.08 18.12
C SER A 320 15.29 14.87 17.63
N SER A 321 15.03 15.32 16.40
CA SER A 321 13.76 15.11 15.75
C SER A 321 13.51 13.62 15.49
N GLY A 322 12.26 13.25 15.28
CA GLY A 322 11.90 11.85 15.04
C GLY A 322 10.46 11.72 14.60
N THR A 323 9.99 10.48 14.53
CA THR A 323 8.58 10.19 14.28
C THR A 323 8.06 9.18 15.29
N MET A 324 6.79 9.33 15.66
CA MET A 324 6.06 8.31 16.38
C MET A 324 4.89 7.83 15.52
N MET A 325 4.72 6.52 15.42
CA MET A 325 3.57 5.92 14.73
C MET A 325 2.74 5.06 15.67
N TRP A 326 1.42 5.18 15.58
CA TRP A 326 0.48 4.33 16.29
C TRP A 326 -0.50 3.68 15.31
N ALA A 327 -1.02 2.52 15.69
CA ALA A 327 -2.07 1.85 14.95
C ALA A 327 -3.01 1.15 15.93
N ASN A 328 -4.30 1.14 15.63
CA ASN A 328 -5.26 0.28 16.30
C ASN A 328 -5.24 -1.10 15.63
N PRO A 329 -4.69 -2.15 16.27
CA PRO A 329 -4.70 -3.50 15.72
C PRO A 329 -6.08 -4.19 15.83
N GLY A 330 -7.10 -3.49 16.35
CA GLY A 330 -8.47 -3.99 16.51
C GLY A 330 -8.74 -4.69 17.85
N ASN A 331 -7.75 -4.79 18.74
CA ASN A 331 -7.88 -5.41 20.07
C ASN A 331 -7.86 -4.41 21.24
N VAL A 332 -7.76 -3.10 20.95
CA VAL A 332 -7.92 -2.02 21.93
C VAL A 332 -9.23 -1.26 21.68
N GLU A 333 -9.63 -0.43 22.64
CA GLU A 333 -10.79 0.46 22.47
C GLU A 333 -10.50 1.49 21.38
N PRO A 334 -11.40 1.69 20.39
CA PRO A 334 -11.17 2.63 19.31
C PRO A 334 -11.23 4.07 19.82
N VAL A 335 -10.36 4.91 19.27
CA VAL A 335 -10.47 6.36 19.44
C VAL A 335 -11.45 6.88 18.38
N MET A 336 -12.60 7.34 18.83
CA MET A 336 -13.64 7.92 17.98
C MET A 336 -13.54 9.45 17.97
N VAL A 337 -13.69 10.05 16.80
CA VAL A 337 -13.79 11.51 16.63
C VAL A 337 -15.06 11.86 15.87
N THR A 338 -15.88 12.74 16.45
CA THR A 338 -17.07 13.27 15.80
C THR A 338 -16.80 14.70 15.36
N VAL A 339 -16.88 14.95 14.06
CA VAL A 339 -16.73 16.26 13.45
C VAL A 339 -18.09 16.79 13.05
N LYS A 340 -18.44 17.97 13.57
CA LYS A 340 -19.70 18.65 13.25
C LYS A 340 -19.44 19.82 12.28
N PRO A 341 -20.44 20.21 11.47
CA PRO A 341 -20.33 21.36 10.58
C PRO A 341 -19.89 22.63 11.33
N GLY A 342 -18.82 23.28 10.86
CA GLY A 342 -18.30 24.53 11.43
C GLY A 342 -17.63 24.42 12.80
N GLU A 343 -17.59 23.24 13.42
CA GLU A 343 -16.97 23.02 14.73
C GLU A 343 -15.58 22.38 14.59
N THR A 344 -14.70 22.64 15.57
CA THR A 344 -13.41 21.95 15.70
C THR A 344 -13.55 20.76 16.62
N ALA A 345 -13.31 19.56 16.10
CA ALA A 345 -13.12 18.35 16.89
C ALA A 345 -11.63 18.16 17.22
N THR A 346 -11.34 17.74 18.45
CA THR A 346 -9.97 17.36 18.85
C THR A 346 -9.91 15.85 19.02
N ALA A 347 -9.01 15.19 18.29
CA ALA A 347 -8.66 13.80 18.57
C ALA A 347 -7.44 13.77 19.50
N VAL A 348 -7.59 13.09 20.64
CA VAL A 348 -6.52 12.87 21.60
C VAL A 348 -5.81 11.59 21.15
N VAL A 349 -4.66 11.70 20.48
CA VAL A 349 -3.81 10.57 20.06
C VAL A 349 -2.37 11.06 19.95
N GLY A 350 -1.42 10.14 19.97
CA GLY A 350 0.00 10.46 19.95
C GLY A 350 0.60 10.63 21.36
N GLY A 351 1.59 11.50 21.50
CA GLY A 351 2.33 11.64 22.75
C GLY A 351 1.45 12.18 23.89
N PRO A 352 1.84 11.95 25.16
CA PRO A 352 3.05 11.27 25.63
C PRO A 352 3.00 9.73 25.50
N VAL A 353 4.18 9.09 25.55
CA VAL A 353 4.32 7.63 25.53
C VAL A 353 4.16 7.07 26.94
N THR A 354 3.27 6.09 27.09
CA THR A 354 3.16 5.26 28.29
C THR A 354 3.84 3.91 28.07
N LEU A 355 4.75 3.54 28.96
CA LEU A 355 5.38 2.22 28.98
C LEU A 355 4.67 1.31 29.98
N ARG A 356 4.32 0.09 29.58
CA ARG A 356 3.77 -0.93 30.47
C ARG A 356 4.61 -2.19 30.38
N VAL A 357 5.07 -2.69 31.52
CA VAL A 357 5.77 -3.97 31.61
C VAL A 357 4.75 -5.05 31.96
N LYS A 358 4.65 -6.08 31.12
CA LYS A 358 3.75 -7.21 31.32
C LYS A 358 4.56 -8.47 31.67
N PRO A 359 4.64 -8.85 32.94
CA PRO A 359 5.34 -10.05 33.35
C PRO A 359 4.46 -11.29 33.12
N THR A 360 5.06 -12.35 32.58
CA THR A 360 4.50 -13.69 32.49
C THR A 360 5.42 -14.64 33.26
N VAL A 361 4.89 -15.26 34.32
CA VAL A 361 5.65 -16.18 35.17
C VAL A 361 5.39 -17.62 34.73
N GLN A 362 6.45 -18.34 34.36
CA GLN A 362 6.42 -19.77 34.05
C GLN A 362 7.44 -20.50 34.93
N GLY A 363 6.99 -21.06 36.05
CA GLY A 363 7.86 -21.69 37.02
C GLY A 363 8.85 -20.70 37.63
N ARG A 364 10.15 -20.88 37.37
CA ARG A 364 11.23 -19.98 37.82
C ARG A 364 11.62 -18.93 36.79
N THR A 365 11.01 -18.96 35.60
CA THR A 365 11.28 -18.01 34.52
C THR A 365 10.22 -16.92 34.55
N VAL A 366 10.66 -15.66 34.46
CA VAL A 366 9.78 -14.50 34.26
C VAL A 366 10.10 -13.91 32.91
N GLN A 367 9.18 -14.04 31.96
CA GLN A 367 9.23 -13.29 30.71
C GLN A 367 8.60 -11.92 30.96
N MET A 368 9.21 -10.84 30.45
CA MET A 368 8.66 -9.49 30.56
C MET A 368 8.55 -8.89 29.18
N ASP A 369 7.34 -8.50 28.79
CA ASP A 369 7.10 -7.78 27.54
C ASP A 369 6.93 -6.30 27.85
N LEU A 370 7.49 -5.43 27.01
CA LEU A 370 7.35 -3.98 27.11
C LEU A 370 6.32 -3.48 26.08
N GLU A 371 5.13 -3.15 26.54
CA GLU A 371 4.10 -2.50 25.74
C GLU A 371 4.34 -0.97 25.73
N ARG A 372 4.18 -0.36 24.55
CA ARG A 372 4.33 1.08 24.33
C ARG A 372 3.00 1.59 23.82
N MET A 373 2.40 2.52 24.55
CA MET A 373 1.06 3.03 24.26
C MET A 373 1.12 4.55 24.14
N ASP A 374 0.29 5.10 23.27
CA ASP A 374 0.06 6.53 23.15
C ASP A 374 -0.84 7.05 24.30
N VAL A 375 -1.12 8.35 24.32
CA VAL A 375 -1.95 9.01 25.35
C VAL A 375 -3.36 8.43 25.47
N SER A 376 -3.86 7.80 24.41
CA SER A 376 -5.21 7.22 24.33
C SER A 376 -5.20 5.70 24.42
N GLY A 377 -4.04 5.09 24.71
CA GLY A 377 -3.91 3.65 24.81
C GLY A 377 -3.83 2.93 23.46
N LEU A 378 -3.48 3.63 22.37
CA LEU A 378 -3.18 2.98 21.09
C LEU A 378 -1.74 2.45 21.09
N PRO A 379 -1.48 1.21 20.61
CA PRO A 379 -0.13 0.68 20.47
C PRO A 379 0.75 1.52 19.56
N ILE A 380 1.97 1.82 20.04
CA ILE A 380 3.02 2.44 19.25
C ILE A 380 3.71 1.37 18.41
N THR A 381 3.58 1.52 17.10
CA THR A 381 4.11 0.57 16.10
C THR A 381 5.52 0.92 15.63
N ASP A 382 5.89 2.19 15.71
CA ASP A 382 7.20 2.67 15.31
C ASP A 382 7.58 3.93 16.10
N LEU A 383 8.87 4.06 16.41
CA LEU A 383 9.45 5.21 17.08
C LEU A 383 10.87 5.41 16.54
N THR A 384 11.07 6.51 15.80
CA THR A 384 12.34 6.82 15.15
C THR A 384 12.98 8.07 15.74
N ARG A 385 14.30 8.15 15.59
CA ARG A 385 15.08 9.37 15.87
C ARG A 385 15.95 9.68 14.66
N ASN A 386 15.91 10.92 14.21
CA ASN A 386 16.82 11.42 13.20
C ASN A 386 18.17 11.74 13.85
N ILE A 387 19.21 11.05 13.39
CA ILE A 387 20.60 11.28 13.79
C ILE A 387 21.36 11.65 12.53
N LYS A 388 21.80 12.92 12.43
CA LYS A 388 22.59 13.44 11.29
C LYS A 388 21.95 13.19 9.92
N GLY A 389 20.64 13.37 9.80
CA GLY A 389 19.91 13.19 8.54
C GLY A 389 19.53 11.73 8.23
N VAL A 390 19.88 10.78 9.11
CA VAL A 390 19.47 9.38 8.99
C VAL A 390 18.42 9.07 10.04
N ASN A 391 17.27 8.53 9.62
CA ASN A 391 16.30 7.98 10.56
C ASN A 391 16.86 6.67 11.12
N VAL A 392 17.19 6.68 12.40
CA VAL A 392 17.63 5.49 13.13
C VAL A 392 16.40 4.92 13.84
N TYR A 393 16.08 3.68 13.51
CA TYR A 393 15.08 2.91 14.23
C TYR A 393 15.63 2.60 15.62
N TYR A 394 14.86 3.02 16.63
CA TYR A 394 15.05 2.72 18.03
C TYR A 394 16.32 3.28 18.70
N VAL A 395 16.07 4.37 19.41
CA VAL A 395 16.94 5.02 20.39
C VAL A 395 17.12 4.06 21.57
N THR A 396 18.36 3.63 21.84
CA THR A 396 18.83 2.87 23.03
C THR A 396 17.79 2.00 23.76
N ASN A 397 17.95 0.68 23.71
CA ASN A 397 17.12 -0.29 24.43
C ASN A 397 16.71 0.18 25.85
N PRO A 398 15.42 0.20 26.20
CA PRO A 398 14.95 0.64 27.50
C PRO A 398 15.59 -0.22 28.58
N ARG A 399 16.19 0.44 29.57
CA ARG A 399 16.84 -0.25 30.68
C ARG A 399 15.81 -0.60 31.74
N MET A 400 15.92 -1.80 32.29
CA MET A 400 15.06 -2.28 33.35
C MET A 400 15.88 -2.59 34.60
N LYS A 401 15.29 -2.26 35.75
CA LYS A 401 15.77 -2.62 37.08
C LYS A 401 14.62 -3.25 37.85
N VAL A 402 14.81 -4.48 38.32
CA VAL A 402 13.86 -5.17 39.20
C VAL A 402 14.41 -5.16 40.60
N THR A 403 13.60 -4.71 41.56
CA THR A 403 13.93 -4.74 42.98
C THR A 403 13.02 -5.70 43.73
N ASP A 404 13.56 -6.37 44.75
CA ASP A 404 12.74 -7.12 45.70
C ASP A 404 11.95 -6.18 46.63
N ALA A 405 11.17 -6.76 47.54
CA ALA A 405 10.37 -6.02 48.52
C ALA A 405 11.20 -5.16 49.49
N ASN A 406 12.50 -5.46 49.63
CA ASN A 406 13.44 -4.70 50.47
C ASN A 406 14.18 -3.62 49.66
N GLY A 407 13.87 -3.45 48.38
CA GLY A 407 14.52 -2.49 47.48
C GLY A 407 15.86 -2.98 46.91
N THR A 408 16.26 -4.22 47.17
CA THR A 408 17.50 -4.80 46.64
C THR A 408 17.35 -5.11 45.17
N VAL A 409 18.34 -4.75 44.37
CA VAL A 409 18.35 -5.02 42.93
C VAL A 409 18.56 -6.52 42.72
N VAL A 410 17.53 -7.20 42.20
CA VAL A 410 17.60 -8.64 41.91
C VAL A 410 17.81 -8.93 40.43
N HIS A 411 17.54 -7.95 39.56
CA HIS A 411 17.82 -8.07 38.14
C HIS A 411 18.04 -6.70 37.49
N THR A 412 18.96 -6.65 36.52
CA THR A 412 19.12 -5.52 35.60
C THR A 412 19.23 -6.05 34.19
N GLY A 413 18.55 -5.40 33.25
CA GLY A 413 18.58 -5.80 31.86
C GLY A 413 18.20 -4.66 30.94
N THR A 414 18.13 -4.99 29.66
CA THR A 414 17.64 -4.11 28.60
C THR A 414 16.55 -4.83 27.84
N PHE A 415 15.44 -4.17 27.58
CA PHE A 415 14.47 -4.69 26.62
C PHE A 415 15.06 -4.58 25.23
N GLU A 416 15.11 -5.70 24.50
CA GLU A 416 15.32 -5.64 23.06
C GLU A 416 14.08 -4.99 22.43
N TYR A 417 14.29 -3.98 21.60
CA TYR A 417 13.23 -3.59 20.67
C TYR A 417 13.10 -4.75 19.68
N GLY A 418 11.93 -5.39 19.66
CA GLY A 418 11.67 -6.65 18.99
C GLY A 418 12.14 -6.74 17.54
#